data_AF-A0A2V9F992-F1
#
_entry.id   AF-A0A2V9F992-F1
#
_cell.length_a   1.000
_cell.length_b   1.000
_cell.length_c   1.000
_cell.angle_alpha   90.00
_cell.angle_beta   90.00
_cell.angle_gamma   90.00
#
_symmetry.space_group_name_H-M   'P 1'
#
loop_
_entity.id
_entity.type
_entity.pdbx_description
1 polymer ?
#
loop_
_entity_poly.entity_id
_entity_poly.type
_entity_poly.pdbx_seq_one_letter_code
_entity_poly.pdbx_strand_id
1 'polypeptide(L)'
;MTIHLTPEQERRLRAVLDRGAYKSVEEVVEAALTAVEQRTVPGFAGTPEELDTLLAEGLASKQLTEDEVWSSVGKRTDALVAEHKTSPRS
;
A
#
# COMPACT_ATOMS: atom_id res chain seq x y z
N MET A 1 18.43 1.95 -17.04
CA MET A 1 19.17 0.72 -16.66
C MET A 1 18.51 -0.44 -17.41
N THR A 2 19.28 -1.33 -18.01
CA THR A 2 18.73 -2.46 -18.80
C THR A 2 19.00 -3.75 -18.05
N ILE A 3 17.96 -4.52 -17.74
CA ILE A 3 18.08 -5.82 -17.07
C ILE A 3 18.10 -6.91 -18.14
N HIS A 4 19.16 -7.72 -18.14
CA HIS A 4 19.26 -8.87 -19.04
C HIS A 4 18.68 -10.11 -18.35
N LEU A 5 17.65 -10.69 -18.96
CA LEU A 5 17.10 -11.96 -18.50
C LEU A 5 18.07 -13.10 -18.85
N THR A 6 18.14 -14.10 -17.99
CA THR A 6 18.80 -15.35 -18.32
C THR A 6 17.97 -16.12 -19.36
N PRO A 7 18.59 -16.98 -20.19
CA PRO A 7 17.86 -17.79 -21.17
C PRO A 7 16.72 -18.62 -20.56
N GLU A 8 16.87 -19.04 -19.30
CA GLU A 8 15.81 -19.77 -18.58
C GLU A 8 14.66 -18.85 -18.16
N GLN A 9 14.96 -17.63 -17.70
CA GLN A 9 13.91 -16.64 -17.39
C GLN A 9 13.10 -16.28 -18.63
N GLU A 10 13.75 -16.10 -19.78
CA GLU A 10 13.05 -15.85 -21.06
C GLU A 10 12.13 -17.00 -21.46
N ARG A 11 12.61 -18.26 -21.34
CA ARG A 11 11.78 -19.45 -21.62
C ARG A 11 10.53 -19.48 -20.74
N ARG A 12 10.70 -19.26 -19.44
CA ARG A 12 9.59 -19.29 -18.48
C ARG A 12 8.61 -18.15 -18.72
N LEU A 13 9.11 -16.96 -19.01
CA LEU A 13 8.28 -15.79 -19.30
C LEU A 13 7.45 -16.02 -20.57
N ARG A 14 8.05 -16.56 -21.64
CA ARG A 14 7.33 -16.91 -22.87
C ARG A 14 6.24 -17.95 -22.62
N ALA A 15 6.53 -19.00 -21.85
CA ALA A 15 5.53 -20.01 -21.50
C ALA A 15 4.33 -19.45 -20.72
N VAL A 16 4.54 -18.40 -19.92
CA VAL A 16 3.46 -17.71 -19.19
C VAL A 16 2.61 -16.85 -20.13
N LEU A 17 3.23 -16.15 -21.08
CA LEU A 17 2.54 -15.37 -22.11
C LEU A 17 1.74 -16.27 -23.07
N ASP A 18 2.32 -17.39 -23.51
CA ASP A 18 1.67 -18.35 -24.41
C ASP A 18 0.39 -18.96 -23.79
N ARG A 19 0.32 -19.02 -22.46
CA ARG A 19 -0.87 -19.47 -21.72
C ARG A 19 -1.95 -18.39 -21.58
N GLY A 20 -1.67 -17.16 -22.01
CA GLY A 20 -2.59 -16.03 -21.92
C GLY A 20 -2.84 -15.53 -20.50
N ALA A 21 -2.04 -15.94 -19.51
CA ALA A 21 -2.19 -15.48 -18.13
C ALA A 21 -1.84 -13.99 -17.96
N TYR A 22 -0.99 -13.48 -18.86
CA TYR A 22 -0.58 -12.08 -18.93
C TYR A 22 -0.49 -11.65 -20.39
N LYS A 23 -0.75 -10.37 -20.66
CA LYS A 23 -0.85 -9.79 -22.01
C LYS A 23 0.48 -9.32 -22.56
N SER A 24 1.44 -9.01 -21.70
CA SER A 24 2.76 -8.52 -22.10
C SER A 24 3.86 -8.89 -21.11
N VAL A 25 5.11 -8.74 -21.56
CA VAL A 25 6.31 -8.96 -20.73
C VAL A 25 6.28 -8.03 -19.51
N GLU A 26 5.90 -6.78 -19.73
CA GLU A 26 5.80 -5.75 -18.70
C GLU A 26 4.84 -6.16 -17.59
N GLU A 27 3.65 -6.70 -17.94
CA GLU A 27 2.66 -7.15 -16.94
C GLU A 27 3.20 -8.30 -16.08
N VAL A 28 3.97 -9.22 -16.67
CA VAL A 28 4.62 -10.32 -15.91
C VAL A 28 5.70 -9.77 -14.97
N VAL A 29 6.48 -8.79 -15.43
CA VAL A 29 7.54 -8.16 -14.63
C VAL A 29 6.93 -7.40 -13.46
N GLU A 30 5.89 -6.60 -13.68
CA GLU A 30 5.17 -5.89 -12.62
C GLU A 30 4.61 -6.86 -11.59
N ALA A 31 3.94 -7.94 -12.01
CA ALA A 31 3.43 -8.95 -11.08
C ALA A 31 4.54 -9.63 -10.26
N ALA A 32 5.70 -9.88 -10.87
CA ALA A 32 6.86 -10.44 -10.17
C ALA A 32 7.46 -9.44 -9.15
N LEU A 33 7.53 -8.15 -9.49
CA LEU A 33 7.98 -7.10 -8.58
C LEU A 33 7.02 -6.95 -7.40
N THR A 34 5.72 -6.87 -7.65
CA THR A 34 4.71 -6.82 -6.57
C THR A 34 4.82 -8.01 -5.63
N ALA A 35 5.06 -9.22 -6.15
CA ALA A 35 5.24 -10.42 -5.32
C ALA A 35 6.52 -10.35 -4.46
N VAL A 36 7.60 -9.74 -4.99
CA VAL A 36 8.85 -9.52 -4.24
C VAL A 36 8.65 -8.46 -3.16
N GLU A 37 7.99 -7.34 -3.48
CA GLU A 37 7.67 -6.26 -2.54
C GLU A 37 6.75 -6.75 -1.41
N GLN A 38 5.70 -7.51 -1.73
CA GLN A 38 4.82 -8.10 -0.70
C GLN A 38 5.57 -9.06 0.23
N ARG A 39 6.64 -9.70 -0.25
CA ARG A 39 7.49 -10.55 0.58
C ARG A 39 8.39 -9.75 1.52
N THR A 40 8.77 -8.53 1.17
CA THR A 40 9.60 -7.67 2.03
C THR A 40 8.77 -6.96 3.09
N VAL A 41 7.48 -6.70 2.85
CA VAL A 41 6.54 -6.09 3.82
C VAL A 41 5.27 -6.94 4.02
N PRO A 42 5.36 -8.13 4.65
CA PRO A 42 4.24 -9.05 4.74
C PRO A 42 3.06 -8.42 5.51
N GLY A 43 1.90 -8.37 4.86
CA GLY A 43 0.66 -7.84 5.45
C GLY A 43 0.42 -6.34 5.24
N PHE A 44 1.33 -5.65 4.54
CA PHE A 44 1.14 -4.26 4.14
C PHE A 44 0.66 -4.18 2.69
N ALA A 45 -0.41 -3.42 2.44
CA ALA A 45 -1.03 -3.33 1.12
C ALA A 45 -0.32 -2.35 0.15
N GLY A 46 0.80 -1.76 0.56
CA GLY A 46 1.58 -0.80 -0.22
C GLY A 46 3.02 -1.25 -0.49
N THR A 47 3.84 -0.34 -1.00
CA THR A 47 5.26 -0.61 -1.27
C THR A 47 6.11 -0.51 0.01
N PRO A 48 7.32 -1.10 0.04
CA PRO A 48 8.25 -0.91 1.14
C PRO A 48 8.56 0.56 1.45
N GLU A 49 8.69 1.39 0.41
CA GLU A 49 8.99 2.82 0.54
C GLU A 49 7.82 3.59 1.17
N GLU A 50 6.59 3.21 0.85
CA GLU A 50 5.38 3.75 1.48
C GLU A 50 5.34 3.39 2.98
N LEU A 51 5.69 2.15 3.33
CA LEU A 51 5.79 1.73 4.72
C LEU A 51 6.88 2.52 5.48
N ASP A 52 8.07 2.65 4.90
CA ASP A 52 9.18 3.41 5.50
C ASP A 52 8.80 4.88 5.74
N THR A 53 8.07 5.48 4.81
CA THR A 53 7.55 6.84 4.95
C THR A 53 6.57 6.96 6.12
N LEU A 54 5.59 6.06 6.22
CA LEU A 54 4.62 6.04 7.32
C LEU A 54 5.29 5.82 8.68
N LEU A 55 6.31 4.96 8.74
CA LEU A 55 7.09 4.74 9.95
C LEU A 55 7.89 5.99 10.35
N ALA A 56 8.51 6.68 9.40
CA ALA A 56 9.22 7.93 9.64
C ALA A 56 8.27 9.03 10.14
N GLU A 57 7.09 9.17 9.54
CA GLU A 57 6.06 10.11 10.00
C GLU A 57 5.58 9.77 11.42
N GLY A 58 5.35 8.49 11.72
CA GLY A 58 4.98 8.01 13.04
C GLY A 58 6.04 8.31 14.10
N LEU A 59 7.32 8.07 13.78
CA LEU A 59 8.45 8.37 14.67
C LEU A 59 8.63 9.88 14.91
N ALA A 60 8.33 10.71 13.90
CA ALA A 60 8.35 12.17 14.02
C ALA A 60 7.11 12.74 14.73
N SER A 61 6.07 11.92 14.93
CA SER A 61 4.82 12.35 15.55
C SER A 61 4.95 12.52 17.07
N LYS A 62 4.03 13.28 17.65
CA LYS A 62 3.96 13.42 19.11
C LYS A 62 3.50 12.10 19.73
N GLN A 63 4.27 11.57 20.68
CA GLN A 63 3.79 10.50 21.55
C GLN A 63 2.64 11.02 22.43
N LEU A 64 1.47 10.41 22.29
CA LEU A 64 0.29 10.70 23.10
C LEU A 64 0.07 9.60 24.13
N THR A 65 -0.53 9.94 25.26
CA THR A 65 -1.10 8.95 26.18
C THR A 65 -2.41 8.40 25.62
N GLU A 66 -2.83 7.23 26.10
CA GLU A 66 -4.11 6.63 25.70
C GLU A 66 -5.29 7.58 25.97
N ASP A 67 -5.30 8.26 27.13
CA ASP A 67 -6.34 9.23 27.48
C ASP A 67 -6.38 10.42 26.52
N GLU A 68 -5.22 10.94 26.10
CA GLU A 68 -5.13 12.03 25.11
C GLU A 68 -5.71 11.58 23.76
N VAL A 69 -5.43 10.35 23.34
CA VAL A 69 -5.95 9.77 22.09
C VAL A 69 -7.47 9.66 22.14
N TRP A 70 -8.03 8.99 23.15
CA TRP A 70 -9.48 8.78 23.24
C TRP A 70 -10.25 10.08 23.45
N SER A 71 -9.70 11.04 24.20
CA SER A 71 -10.28 12.37 24.36
C SER A 71 -10.34 13.13 23.02
N SER A 72 -9.26 13.07 22.23
CA SER A 72 -9.19 13.71 20.91
C SER A 72 -10.18 13.09 19.92
N VAL A 73 -10.25 11.76 19.86
CA VAL A 73 -11.20 11.03 19.01
C VAL A 73 -12.63 11.40 19.36
N GLY A 74 -13.00 11.35 20.65
CA GLY A 74 -14.34 11.70 21.12
C GLY A 74 -14.75 13.11 20.70
N LYS A 75 -13.91 14.12 20.97
CA LYS A 75 -14.17 15.51 20.58
C LYS A 75 -14.38 15.68 19.08
N ARG A 76 -13.58 15.00 18.26
CA ARG A 76 -13.66 15.10 16.79
C ARG A 76 -14.91 14.39 16.25
N THR A 77 -15.27 13.24 16.82
CA THR A 77 -16.52 12.54 16.50
C THR A 77 -17.73 13.39 16.89
N ASP A 78 -17.74 13.98 18.08
CA ASP A 78 -18.84 14.85 18.53
C ASP A 78 -19.02 16.07 17.62
N ALA A 79 -17.91 16.68 17.19
CA ALA A 79 -17.94 17.78 16.22
C ALA A 79 -18.54 17.36 14.88
N LEU A 80 -18.10 16.23 14.31
CA LEU A 80 -18.64 15.70 13.04
C LEU A 80 -20.15 15.38 13.16
N VAL A 81 -20.57 14.82 14.29
CA VAL A 81 -21.99 14.52 14.54
C VAL A 81 -22.81 15.81 14.66
N ALA A 82 -22.27 16.83 15.32
CA ALA A 82 -22.94 18.13 15.44
C ALA A 82 -23.08 18.81 14.06
N GLU A 83 -22.03 18.82 13.24
CA GLU A 83 -22.05 19.33 11.86
C GLU A 83 -23.08 18.61 10.98
N HIS A 84 -23.17 17.28 11.09
CA HIS A 84 -24.14 16.51 10.33
C HIS A 84 -25.59 16.76 10.79
N LYS A 85 -25.81 17.09 12.07
CA LYS A 85 -27.15 17.42 12.59
C LYS A 85 -27.60 18.84 12.25
N THR A 86 -26.66 19.76 12.01
CA THR A 86 -26.95 21.16 11.67
C THR A 86 -27.01 21.40 10.16
N SER A 87 -26.50 20.49 9.32
CA SER A 87 -26.74 20.51 7.87
C SER A 87 -28.21 20.20 7.54
N PRO A 88 -28.93 21.06 6.79
CA PRO A 88 -30.24 20.72 6.26
C PRO A 88 -30.09 19.51 5.34
N ARG A 89 -30.91 18.48 5.53
CA ARG A 89 -31.04 17.40 4.54
C ARG A 89 -31.70 18.00 3.31
N SER A 90 -30.91 18.40 2.31
CA SER A 90 -31.40 18.71 0.96
C SER A 90 -31.87 17.44 0.26
#